data_AF-A0A9K3NDP0-F1
#
_entry.id   AF-A0A9K3NDP0-F1
#
_cell.length_a   1.000
_cell.length_b   1.000
_cell.length_c   1.000
_cell.angle_alpha   90.00
_cell.angle_beta   90.00
_cell.angle_gamma   90.00
#
_symmetry.space_group_name_H-M   'P 1'
#
loop_
_entity.id
_entity.type
_entity.pdbx_description
1 polymer ?
#
loop_
_entity_poly.entity_id
_entity_poly.type
_entity_poly.pdbx_seq_one_letter_code
_entity_poly.pdbx_strand_id
1 'polypeptide(L)'
;MKAATPGCTYKEFLACKPVEFSGNEGATAALRWLEKTEAVIRISKCVEEDKVMYASHLLKEEALEWWNTMLQAKGSDVAYAMSWEEFKQLIERKFCPEYEKEQMANKFLSHRMVDVDCRGILQNSLSMPELYLLWLRRNRYLSLAILGFD
;
A
#
# COMPACT_ATOMS: atom_id res chain seq x y z
N MET A 1 -14.18 -23.49 23.86
CA MET A 1 -14.73 -22.58 22.82
C MET A 1 -14.01 -21.25 22.97
N LYS A 2 -13.21 -20.82 21.98
CA LYS A 2 -12.61 -19.47 22.00
C LYS A 2 -13.75 -18.49 21.77
N ALA A 3 -13.97 -17.57 22.70
CA ALA A 3 -14.90 -16.47 22.48
C ALA A 3 -14.42 -15.68 21.26
N ALA A 4 -15.29 -15.51 20.26
CA ALA A 4 -15.02 -14.59 19.17
C ALA A 4 -14.89 -13.19 19.79
N THR A 5 -13.69 -12.60 19.71
CA THR A 5 -13.48 -11.20 20.10
C THR A 5 -14.41 -10.35 19.25
N PRO A 6 -15.28 -9.53 19.84
CA PRO A 6 -16.11 -8.60 19.07
C PRO A 6 -15.18 -7.67 18.29
N GLY A 7 -15.30 -7.66 16.96
CA GLY A 7 -14.58 -6.72 16.12
C GLY A 7 -15.08 -5.30 16.29
N CYS A 8 -14.32 -4.34 15.76
CA CYS A 8 -14.74 -2.94 15.68
C CYS A 8 -16.05 -2.83 14.87
N THR A 9 -16.97 -1.98 15.32
CA THR A 9 -18.12 -1.56 14.51
C THR A 9 -17.69 -0.51 13.49
N TYR A 10 -18.45 -0.36 12.40
CA TYR A 10 -18.21 0.72 11.44
C TYR A 10 -18.23 2.12 12.08
N LYS A 11 -19.05 2.32 13.12
CA LYS A 11 -19.10 3.60 13.86
C LYS A 11 -17.79 3.88 14.61
N GLU A 12 -17.19 2.87 15.24
CA GLU A 12 -15.90 3.00 15.93
C GLU A 12 -14.74 3.21 14.95
N PHE A 13 -14.82 2.56 13.78
CA PHE A 13 -13.90 2.82 12.67
C PHE A 13 -13.98 4.29 12.23
N LEU A 14 -15.17 4.81 11.95
CA LEU A 14 -15.37 6.21 11.56
C LEU A 14 -14.98 7.21 12.66
N ALA A 15 -15.15 6.84 13.95
CA ALA A 15 -14.72 7.67 15.07
C ALA A 15 -13.20 7.94 15.09
N CYS A 16 -12.41 7.06 14.47
CA CYS A 16 -10.97 7.24 14.29
C CYS A 16 -10.61 8.22 13.15
N LYS A 17 -11.62 8.80 12.48
CA LYS A 17 -11.47 9.76 11.38
C LYS A 17 -10.57 9.23 10.25
N PRO A 18 -10.95 8.11 9.63
CA PRO A 18 -10.23 7.59 8.48
C PRO A 18 -10.21 8.62 7.35
N VAL A 19 -9.15 8.57 6.54
CA VAL A 19 -8.94 9.49 5.42
C VAL A 19 -9.51 8.86 4.15
N GLU A 20 -10.15 9.68 3.34
CA GLU A 20 -10.72 9.27 2.05
C GLU A 20 -9.64 9.31 0.95
N PHE A 21 -9.88 8.60 -0.16
CA PHE A 21 -8.96 8.55 -1.30
C PHE A 21 -9.71 8.68 -2.63
N SER A 22 -9.37 9.68 -3.43
CA SER A 22 -10.06 9.96 -4.69
C SER A 22 -9.51 9.16 -5.88
N GLY A 23 -8.26 8.71 -5.83
CA GLY A 23 -7.64 7.90 -6.87
C GLY A 23 -6.80 8.68 -7.89
N ASN A 24 -6.84 10.00 -7.88
CA ASN A 24 -6.20 10.88 -8.86
C ASN A 24 -4.95 11.61 -8.32
N GLU A 25 -4.57 11.35 -7.07
CA GLU A 25 -3.50 12.06 -6.36
C GLU A 25 -2.10 11.42 -6.55
N GLY A 26 -2.00 10.32 -7.31
CA GLY A 26 -0.75 9.62 -7.65
C GLY A 26 -0.28 8.58 -6.62
N ALA A 27 0.81 7.86 -6.94
CA ALA A 27 1.27 6.69 -6.18
C ALA A 27 1.61 7.00 -4.71
N THR A 28 2.23 8.14 -4.45
CA THR A 28 2.59 8.53 -3.06
C THR A 28 1.35 8.75 -2.20
N ALA A 29 0.27 9.28 -2.77
CA ALA A 29 -0.97 9.49 -2.03
C ALA A 29 -1.67 8.15 -1.74
N ALA A 30 -1.70 7.23 -2.71
CA ALA A 30 -2.24 5.88 -2.52
C ALA A 30 -1.50 5.13 -1.40
N LEU A 31 -0.17 5.14 -1.40
CA LEU A 31 0.63 4.50 -0.35
C LEU A 31 0.39 5.12 1.04
N ARG A 32 0.38 6.46 1.12
CA ARG A 32 0.07 7.18 2.37
C ARG A 32 -1.34 6.88 2.88
N TRP A 33 -2.30 6.75 1.96
CA TRP A 33 -3.66 6.38 2.32
C TRP A 33 -3.72 4.97 2.89
N LEU A 34 -3.05 3.99 2.26
CA LEU A 34 -2.95 2.62 2.79
C LEU A 34 -2.34 2.57 4.19
N GLU A 35 -1.22 3.28 4.41
CA GLU A 35 -0.56 3.37 5.73
C GLU A 35 -1.50 3.95 6.80
N LYS A 36 -2.23 5.02 6.48
CA LYS A 36 -3.18 5.66 7.40
C LYS A 36 -4.37 4.76 7.71
N THR A 37 -4.94 4.11 6.69
CA THR A 37 -6.07 3.20 6.85
C THR A 37 -5.67 1.98 7.68
N GLU A 38 -4.48 1.41 7.46
CA GLU A 38 -3.95 0.31 8.28
C GLU A 38 -3.75 0.73 9.75
N ALA A 39 -3.28 1.95 10.00
CA ALA A 39 -3.18 2.50 11.35
C ALA A 39 -4.56 2.62 12.01
N VAL A 40 -5.59 3.09 11.29
CA VAL A 40 -6.97 3.18 11.80
C VAL A 40 -7.50 1.79 12.12
N ILE A 41 -7.42 0.84 11.19
CA ILE A 41 -7.84 -0.57 11.37
C ILE A 41 -7.23 -1.18 12.63
N ARG A 42 -5.94 -0.91 12.87
CA ARG A 42 -5.21 -1.41 14.04
C ARG A 42 -5.72 -0.78 15.34
N ILE A 43 -5.95 0.54 15.35
CA ILE A 43 -6.40 1.27 16.54
C ILE A 43 -7.83 0.88 16.91
N SER A 44 -8.73 0.79 15.93
CA SER A 44 -10.12 0.40 16.14
C SER A 44 -10.28 -1.11 16.42
N LYS A 45 -9.24 -1.92 16.17
CA LYS A 45 -9.25 -3.39 16.33
C LYS A 45 -10.28 -4.07 15.42
N CYS A 46 -10.35 -3.66 14.16
CA CYS A 46 -11.25 -4.30 13.20
C CYS A 46 -10.79 -5.73 12.91
N VAL A 47 -11.75 -6.64 12.89
CA VAL A 47 -11.54 -8.04 12.50
C VAL A 47 -11.26 -8.13 11.00
N GLU A 48 -10.60 -9.19 10.57
CA GLU A 48 -10.08 -9.31 9.20
C GLU A 48 -11.19 -9.18 8.16
N GLU A 49 -12.35 -9.77 8.46
CA GLU A 49 -13.51 -9.88 7.58
C GLU A 49 -14.15 -8.51 7.25
N ASP A 50 -13.99 -7.53 8.14
CA ASP A 50 -14.59 -6.20 7.97
C ASP A 50 -13.64 -5.18 7.32
N LYS A 51 -12.32 -5.47 7.28
CA LYS A 51 -11.30 -4.50 6.87
C LYS A 51 -11.52 -3.97 5.48
N VAL A 52 -11.74 -4.87 4.52
CA VAL A 52 -11.92 -4.51 3.10
C VAL A 52 -13.21 -3.73 2.93
N MET A 53 -14.30 -4.18 3.54
CA MET A 53 -15.59 -3.50 3.49
C MET A 53 -15.50 -2.08 4.08
N TYR A 54 -14.83 -1.89 5.21
CA TYR A 54 -14.69 -0.56 5.81
C TYR A 54 -13.76 0.35 5.02
N ALA A 55 -12.63 -0.18 4.54
CA ALA A 55 -11.69 0.60 3.74
C ALA A 55 -12.25 0.99 2.37
N SER A 56 -13.01 0.12 1.71
CA SER A 56 -13.60 0.43 0.41
C SER A 56 -14.62 1.57 0.49
N HIS A 57 -15.28 1.76 1.62
CA HIS A 57 -16.18 2.91 1.86
C HIS A 57 -15.44 4.25 1.96
N LEU A 58 -14.10 4.25 2.06
CA LEU A 58 -13.29 5.47 2.05
C LEU A 58 -12.86 5.88 0.63
N LEU A 59 -13.08 5.02 -0.37
CA LEU A 59 -12.79 5.32 -1.76
C LEU A 59 -13.83 6.32 -2.30
N LYS A 60 -13.35 7.30 -3.06
CA LYS A 60 -14.15 8.33 -3.73
C LYS A 60 -13.75 8.46 -5.18
N GLU A 61 -14.58 9.17 -5.96
CA GLU A 61 -14.29 9.54 -7.35
C GLU A 61 -13.77 8.36 -8.19
N GLU A 62 -12.60 8.51 -8.82
CA GLU A 62 -11.99 7.49 -9.68
C GLU A 62 -11.75 6.17 -8.92
N ALA A 63 -11.34 6.24 -7.66
CA ALA A 63 -11.11 5.05 -6.85
C ALA A 63 -12.40 4.28 -6.57
N LEU A 64 -13.51 4.99 -6.33
CA LEU A 64 -14.82 4.37 -6.12
C LEU A 64 -15.36 3.74 -7.42
N GLU A 65 -15.23 4.43 -8.56
CA GLU A 65 -15.64 3.91 -9.87
C GLU A 65 -14.88 2.62 -10.23
N TRP A 66 -13.57 2.61 -9.98
CA TRP A 66 -12.75 1.41 -10.14
C TRP A 66 -13.19 0.27 -9.22
N TRP A 67 -13.44 0.56 -7.93
CA TRP A 67 -13.90 -0.46 -6.99
C TRP A 67 -15.26 -1.05 -7.39
N ASN A 68 -16.20 -0.22 -7.85
CA ASN A 68 -17.48 -0.68 -8.36
C ASN A 68 -17.33 -1.61 -9.57
N THR A 69 -16.40 -1.30 -10.47
CA THR A 69 -16.09 -2.17 -11.61
C THR A 69 -15.49 -3.50 -11.15
N MET A 70 -14.64 -3.49 -10.13
CA MET A 70 -14.12 -4.72 -9.50
C MET A 70 -15.23 -5.56 -8.86
N LEU A 71 -16.17 -4.93 -8.15
CA LEU A 71 -17.33 -5.62 -7.57
C LEU A 71 -18.21 -6.25 -8.65
N GLN A 72 -18.41 -5.58 -9.78
CA GLN A 72 -19.17 -6.13 -10.91
C GLN A 72 -18.45 -7.31 -11.59
N ALA A 73 -17.13 -7.22 -11.74
CA ALA A 73 -16.34 -8.25 -12.42
C ALA A 73 -16.14 -9.52 -11.58
N LYS A 74 -15.91 -9.38 -10.27
CA LYS A 74 -15.63 -10.50 -9.35
C LYS A 74 -16.84 -10.98 -8.56
N GLY A 75 -17.86 -10.14 -8.41
CA GLY A 75 -18.95 -10.33 -7.47
C GLY A 75 -18.64 -9.75 -6.09
N SER A 76 -19.67 -9.18 -5.46
CA SER A 76 -19.57 -8.50 -4.15
C SER A 76 -19.05 -9.43 -3.05
N ASP A 77 -19.59 -10.65 -2.96
CA ASP A 77 -19.24 -11.59 -1.90
C ASP A 77 -17.76 -12.01 -1.99
N VAL A 78 -17.28 -12.29 -3.20
CA VAL A 78 -15.87 -12.65 -3.44
C VAL A 78 -14.94 -11.48 -3.17
N ALA A 79 -15.36 -10.26 -3.53
CA ALA A 79 -14.56 -9.08 -3.31
C ALA A 79 -14.44 -8.73 -1.81
N TYR A 80 -15.52 -8.81 -1.04
CA TYR A 80 -15.44 -8.52 0.40
C TYR A 80 -14.84 -9.66 1.23
N ALA A 81 -14.81 -10.89 0.70
CA ALA A 81 -14.13 -12.01 1.35
C ALA A 81 -12.59 -12.00 1.17
N MET A 82 -12.04 -11.10 0.36
CA MET A 82 -10.59 -11.00 0.19
C MET A 82 -9.91 -10.50 1.47
N SER A 83 -8.66 -10.93 1.68
CA SER A 83 -7.85 -10.44 2.80
C SER A 83 -7.48 -8.97 2.63
N TRP A 84 -7.14 -8.30 3.74
CA TRP A 84 -6.64 -6.93 3.68
C TRP A 84 -5.36 -6.81 2.83
N GLU A 85 -4.52 -7.83 2.83
CA GLU A 85 -3.27 -7.85 2.05
C GLU A 85 -3.54 -7.90 0.54
N GLU A 86 -4.50 -8.73 0.10
CA GLU A 86 -4.91 -8.77 -1.30
C GLU A 86 -5.51 -7.44 -1.76
N PHE A 87 -6.31 -6.80 -0.90
CA PHE A 87 -6.86 -5.47 -1.19
C PHE A 87 -5.76 -4.42 -1.36
N LYS A 88 -4.74 -4.38 -0.49
CA LYS A 88 -3.58 -3.49 -0.63
C LYS A 88 -2.86 -3.68 -1.96
N GLN A 89 -2.60 -4.93 -2.34
CA GLN A 89 -1.95 -5.25 -3.62
C GLN A 89 -2.78 -4.76 -4.82
N LEU A 90 -4.11 -4.83 -4.76
CA LEU A 90 -4.97 -4.32 -5.82
C LEU A 90 -4.91 -2.79 -5.93
N ILE A 91 -4.96 -2.08 -4.80
CA ILE A 91 -4.82 -0.62 -4.75
C ILE A 91 -3.45 -0.20 -5.31
N GLU A 92 -2.36 -0.85 -4.89
CA GLU A 92 -1.02 -0.54 -5.38
C GLU A 92 -0.88 -0.83 -6.88
N ARG A 93 -1.39 -1.96 -7.38
CA ARG A 93 -1.34 -2.28 -8.81
C ARG A 93 -2.10 -1.27 -9.67
N LYS A 94 -3.22 -0.75 -9.18
CA LYS A 94 -4.06 0.21 -9.92
C LYS A 94 -3.54 1.64 -9.84
N PHE A 95 -3.14 2.10 -8.65
CA PHE A 95 -2.84 3.51 -8.36
C PHE A 95 -1.36 3.81 -8.14
N CYS A 96 -0.50 2.79 -8.10
CA CYS A 96 0.96 2.95 -8.08
C CYS A 96 1.59 2.31 -9.32
N PRO A 97 1.47 2.93 -10.51
CA PRO A 97 2.07 2.41 -11.73
C PRO A 97 3.59 2.33 -11.61
N GLU A 98 4.20 1.31 -12.23
CA GLU A 98 5.61 0.98 -12.04
C GLU A 98 6.56 2.14 -12.40
N TYR A 99 6.20 2.94 -13.40
CA TYR A 99 6.95 4.14 -13.78
C TYR A 99 7.01 5.21 -12.67
N GLU A 100 5.96 5.37 -11.86
CA GLU A 100 5.99 6.29 -10.73
C GLU A 100 6.83 5.73 -9.58
N LYS A 101 6.82 4.40 -9.37
CA LYS A 101 7.71 3.74 -8.40
C LYS A 101 9.17 3.92 -8.81
N GLU A 102 9.49 3.76 -10.08
CA GLU A 102 10.82 3.97 -10.65
C GLU A 102 11.27 5.43 -10.48
N GLN A 103 10.41 6.42 -10.76
CA GLN A 103 10.72 7.82 -10.50
C GLN A 103 10.95 8.11 -9.01
N MET A 104 10.18 7.50 -8.12
CA MET A 104 10.35 7.66 -6.67
C MET A 104 11.68 7.06 -6.21
N ALA A 105 12.07 5.90 -6.74
CA ALA A 105 13.38 5.29 -6.52
C ALA A 105 14.52 6.18 -7.07
N ASN A 106 14.39 6.69 -8.29
CA ASN A 106 15.37 7.57 -8.92
C ASN A 106 15.56 8.89 -8.14
N LYS A 107 14.47 9.50 -7.66
CA LYS A 107 14.55 10.68 -6.78
C LYS A 107 15.22 10.37 -5.44
N PHE A 108 14.97 9.18 -4.87
CA PHE A 108 15.62 8.77 -3.62
C PHE A 108 17.13 8.52 -3.82
N LEU A 109 17.51 7.89 -4.93
CA LEU A 109 18.91 7.66 -5.30
C LEU A 109 19.65 8.97 -5.56
N SER A 110 19.05 9.91 -6.32
CA SER A 110 19.67 11.20 -6.59
C SER A 110 19.85 12.04 -5.32
N HIS A 111 18.87 12.04 -4.40
CA HIS A 111 18.99 12.78 -3.15
C HIS A 111 20.11 12.22 -2.24
N ARG A 112 20.27 10.88 -2.16
CA ARG A 112 21.37 10.29 -1.39
C ARG A 112 22.74 10.49 -2.04
N MET A 113 22.82 10.55 -3.37
CA MET A 113 24.08 10.85 -4.07
C MET A 113 24.54 12.31 -3.92
N VAL A 114 23.64 13.24 -3.57
CA VAL A 114 24.00 14.64 -3.27
C VAL A 114 24.51 14.79 -1.83
N ASP A 115 24.03 13.96 -0.91
CA ASP A 115 24.43 13.99 0.52
C ASP A 115 25.70 13.18 0.81
N VAL A 116 26.01 12.21 -0.06
CA VAL A 116 27.30 11.51 -0.06
C VAL A 116 28.23 12.26 -1.01
N ASP A 117 29.19 13.03 -0.48
CA ASP A 117 30.24 13.68 -1.27
C ASP A 117 30.76 12.70 -2.34
N CYS A 118 30.55 13.03 -3.62
CA CYS A 118 30.91 12.19 -4.76
C CYS A 118 32.39 11.76 -4.74
N ARG A 119 33.23 12.41 -3.93
CA ARG A 119 34.62 12.01 -3.67
C ARG A 119 34.77 10.69 -2.91
N GLY A 120 33.82 10.27 -2.08
CA GLY A 120 33.91 9.03 -1.29
C GLY A 120 33.47 7.76 -2.04
N ILE A 121 32.55 7.88 -3.00
CA ILE A 121 32.00 6.73 -3.74
C ILE A 121 32.99 6.18 -4.77
N LEU A 122 33.89 7.01 -5.29
CA LEU A 122 34.93 6.56 -6.22
C LEU A 122 36.02 5.69 -5.54
N GLN A 123 36.06 5.63 -4.20
CA GLN A 123 37.01 4.80 -3.46
C GLN A 123 36.39 3.58 -2.77
N ASN A 124 35.11 3.64 -2.40
CA ASN A 124 34.41 2.50 -1.82
C ASN A 124 33.40 1.93 -2.81
N SER A 125 33.85 0.88 -3.48
CA SER A 125 33.09 -0.02 -4.34
C SER A 125 31.87 -0.60 -3.60
N LEU A 126 30.76 0.13 -3.60
CA LEU A 126 29.45 -0.49 -3.55
C LEU A 126 28.79 -0.18 -4.90
N SER A 127 28.71 -1.22 -5.72
CA SER A 127 28.14 -1.12 -7.06
C SER A 127 26.63 -0.81 -6.95
N MET A 128 26.08 -0.07 -7.93
CA MET A 128 24.64 0.26 -8.05
C MET A 128 23.65 -0.88 -7.68
N PRO A 129 23.93 -2.17 -7.95
CA PRO A 129 23.10 -3.30 -7.48
C PRO A 129 22.90 -3.38 -5.96
N GLU A 130 23.88 -3.04 -5.13
CA GLU A 130 23.78 -3.21 -3.67
C GLU A 130 22.88 -2.15 -3.02
N LEU A 131 22.87 -0.94 -3.56
CA LEU A 131 21.94 0.10 -3.13
C LEU A 131 20.49 -0.25 -3.50
N TYR A 132 20.29 -0.89 -4.66
CA TYR A 132 18.99 -1.43 -5.06
C TYR A 132 18.52 -2.56 -4.14
N LEU A 133 19.43 -3.49 -3.77
CA LEU A 133 19.14 -4.57 -2.83
C LEU A 133 18.83 -4.05 -1.41
N LEU A 134 19.54 -3.01 -0.94
CA LEU A 134 19.24 -2.36 0.34
C LEU A 134 17.92 -1.58 0.32
N TRP A 135 17.56 -0.98 -0.82
CA TRP A 135 16.26 -0.36 -1.05
C TRP A 135 15.13 -1.41 -1.03
N LEU A 136 15.29 -2.52 -1.76
CA LEU A 136 14.35 -3.66 -1.74
C LEU A 136 14.21 -4.26 -0.33
N ARG A 137 15.31 -4.36 0.43
CA ARG A 137 15.30 -4.88 1.81
C ARG A 137 14.60 -3.95 2.80
N ARG A 138 14.59 -2.64 2.52
CA ARG A 138 13.95 -1.61 3.36
C ARG A 138 12.49 -1.35 2.96
N ASN A 139 12.16 -1.47 1.68
CA ASN A 139 10.79 -1.52 1.15
C ASN A 139 10.30 -2.98 1.12
N ARG A 140 9.81 -3.46 2.26
CA ARG A 140 9.28 -4.82 2.45
C ARG A 140 8.17 -5.26 1.47
N TYR A 141 7.66 -4.36 0.64
CA TYR A 141 6.51 -4.57 -0.25
C TYR A 141 6.88 -4.97 -1.69
N LEU A 142 8.16 -4.87 -2.11
CA LEU A 142 8.58 -5.22 -3.48
C LEU A 142 9.48 -6.47 -3.58
N SER A 143 9.91 -7.04 -2.46
CA SER A 143 10.80 -8.21 -2.46
C SER A 143 10.14 -9.51 -2.94
N LEU A 144 8.80 -9.60 -2.96
CA LEU A 144 8.09 -10.81 -3.36
C LEU A 144 7.77 -10.87 -4.86
N ALA A 145 7.88 -9.77 -5.60
CA ALA A 145 7.55 -9.74 -7.02
C ALA A 145 8.75 -10.02 -7.95
N ILE A 146 9.98 -9.99 -7.44
CA ILE A 146 11.21 -10.11 -8.27
C ILE A 146 11.87 -11.50 -8.15
N LEU A 147 11.54 -12.30 -7.13
CA LEU A 147 12.20 -13.59 -6.90
C LEU A 147 11.51 -14.83 -7.52
N GLY A 148 10.46 -14.67 -8.32
CA GLY A 148 9.97 -15.72 -9.23
C GLY A 148 9.99 -17.15 -8.66
N PHE A 149 9.33 -17.36 -7.52
CA PHE A 149 8.97 -18.71 -7.08
C PHE A 149 7.51 -18.96 -7.46
N ASP A 150 7.30 -19.98 -8.30
CA ASP A 150 6.00 -20.62 -8.61
C ASP A 150 5.22 -21.00 -7.34
#